data_AF-A0A965UXL3-F1
#
_entry.id   AF-A0A965UXL3-F1
#
_cell.length_a   1.000
_cell.length_b   1.000
_cell.length_c   1.000
_cell.angle_alpha   90.00
_cell.angle_beta   90.00
_cell.angle_gamma   90.00
#
_symmetry.space_group_name_H-M   'P 1'
#
loop_
_entity.id
_entity.type
_entity.pdbx_description
1 polymer ?
#
loop_
_entity_poly.entity_id
_entity_poly.type
_entity_poly.pdbx_seq_one_letter_code
_entity_poly.pdbx_strand_id
1 'polypeptide(L)'
;MEEQLNTVETLAHILYGTREWHRREQMRNPLHHAIYSLIFEKAAPDLGPVIELCAQWPHVSKTDPTKIAYTQDESKGIADRQTVTTFGRYVRKFYSSAIISDHELRDIAARLKPDEMRFVTDGAEIYRAVIHGPTSCMSKSSEWADYDEHPYRVYDPELGWKLAVRYGPTGDVLGRCWMYDDGNRKGFVRSYKKCPRGGYSHSDEVLEAWLTEQGIEKVRGWHRLNAQIKIISAGNGQLVAPYLDGESQYVDEDGYITTESDDNYECCHTDGYSDEQGGGHECAHCGAMHR
;
A
#
# COMPACT_ATOMS: atom_id res chain seq x y z
N MET A 1 -23.92 12.94 18.17
CA MET A 1 -22.64 12.27 17.86
C MET A 1 -21.92 11.85 19.14
N GLU A 2 -21.49 12.77 20.01
CA GLU A 2 -20.82 12.43 21.29
C GLU A 2 -21.68 11.55 22.22
N GLU A 3 -22.98 11.85 22.32
CA GLU A 3 -23.94 11.04 23.10
C GLU A 3 -24.12 9.61 22.56
N GLN A 4 -24.08 9.42 21.23
CA GLN A 4 -24.18 8.09 20.62
C GLN A 4 -22.93 7.26 20.87
N LEU A 5 -21.75 7.89 20.78
CA LEU A 5 -20.48 7.21 21.04
C LEU A 5 -20.41 6.75 22.50
N ASN A 6 -20.74 7.65 23.43
CA ASN A 6 -20.79 7.33 24.85
C ASN A 6 -21.81 6.21 25.14
N THR A 7 -22.95 6.22 24.45
CA THR A 7 -23.96 5.15 24.54
C THR A 7 -23.38 3.79 24.08
N VAL A 8 -22.66 3.76 22.95
CA VAL A 8 -22.04 2.52 22.44
C VAL A 8 -20.98 2.00 23.39
N GLU A 9 -20.07 2.86 23.86
CA GLU A 9 -18.99 2.48 24.76
C GLU A 9 -19.53 2.00 26.11
N THR A 10 -20.50 2.74 26.67
CA THR A 10 -21.16 2.37 27.93
C THR A 10 -21.88 1.03 27.78
N LEU A 11 -22.63 0.84 26.71
CA LEU A 11 -23.36 -0.41 26.46
C LEU A 11 -22.40 -1.58 26.22
N ALA A 12 -21.34 -1.38 25.44
CA ALA A 12 -20.30 -2.38 25.24
C ALA A 12 -19.69 -2.81 26.57
N HIS A 13 -19.37 -1.87 27.45
CA HIS A 13 -18.84 -2.16 28.78
C HIS A 13 -19.83 -2.95 29.66
N ILE A 14 -21.11 -2.54 29.67
CA ILE A 14 -22.17 -3.25 30.40
C ILE A 14 -22.31 -4.68 29.88
N LEU A 15 -22.41 -4.87 28.56
CA LEU A 15 -22.59 -6.18 27.94
C LEU A 15 -21.37 -7.08 28.14
N TYR A 16 -20.17 -6.51 28.11
CA TYR A 16 -18.93 -7.21 28.45
C TYR A 16 -18.98 -7.78 29.88
N GLY A 17 -19.45 -6.99 30.84
CA GLY A 17 -19.57 -7.41 32.24
C GLY A 17 -20.70 -8.42 32.50
N THR A 18 -21.80 -8.29 31.76
CA THR A 18 -23.07 -8.98 32.08
C THR A 18 -23.38 -10.21 31.22
N ARG A 19 -22.81 -10.33 30.02
CA ARG A 19 -23.10 -11.44 29.10
C ARG A 19 -21.82 -12.17 28.68
N GLU A 20 -21.73 -13.45 29.04
CA GLU A 20 -20.53 -14.26 28.78
C GLU A 20 -20.21 -14.35 27.27
N TRP A 21 -21.23 -14.63 26.45
CA TRP A 21 -21.04 -14.72 25.01
C TRP A 21 -20.64 -13.39 24.39
N HIS A 22 -21.17 -12.27 24.88
CA HIS A 22 -20.87 -10.95 24.32
C HIS A 22 -19.42 -10.59 24.66
N ARG A 23 -19.00 -10.78 25.92
CA ARG A 23 -17.60 -10.68 26.36
C ARG A 23 -16.66 -11.49 25.47
N ARG A 24 -17.03 -12.74 25.17
CA ARG A 24 -16.27 -13.63 24.28
C ARG A 24 -16.12 -13.03 22.88
N GLU A 25 -17.19 -12.51 22.29
CA GLU A 25 -17.12 -11.87 20.97
C GLU A 25 -16.28 -10.59 20.97
N GLN A 26 -16.37 -9.75 22.01
CA GLN A 26 -15.52 -8.56 22.16
C GLN A 26 -14.03 -8.89 22.24
N MET A 27 -13.67 -9.94 22.98
CA MET A 27 -12.28 -10.38 23.10
C MET A 27 -11.75 -11.01 21.81
N ARG A 28 -12.61 -11.72 21.07
CA ARG A 28 -12.21 -12.41 19.83
C ARG A 28 -12.12 -11.48 18.65
N ASN A 29 -12.99 -10.49 18.58
CA ASN A 29 -13.13 -9.64 17.42
C ASN A 29 -13.41 -8.19 17.84
N PRO A 30 -12.63 -7.22 17.36
CA PRO A 30 -13.01 -5.82 17.50
C PRO A 30 -14.33 -5.56 16.77
N LEU A 31 -15.11 -4.61 17.29
CA LEU A 31 -16.27 -4.10 16.57
C LEU A 31 -15.83 -3.63 15.18
N HIS A 32 -16.63 -3.92 14.15
CA HIS A 32 -16.27 -3.60 12.78
C HIS A 32 -16.04 -2.09 12.64
N HIS A 33 -14.81 -1.70 12.27
CA HIS A 33 -14.37 -0.30 12.22
C HIS A 33 -15.32 0.58 11.38
N ALA A 34 -15.76 0.07 10.24
CA ALA A 34 -16.80 0.69 9.41
C ALA A 34 -18.06 1.13 10.13
N ILE A 35 -18.58 0.20 10.93
CA ILE A 35 -19.84 0.35 11.59
C ILE A 35 -19.65 1.37 12.72
N TYR A 36 -18.50 1.31 13.39
CA TYR A 36 -18.08 2.31 14.34
C TYR A 36 -17.98 3.72 13.72
N SER A 37 -17.29 3.87 12.57
CA SER A 37 -17.23 5.13 11.81
C SER A 37 -18.61 5.59 11.37
N LEU A 38 -19.48 4.67 10.94
CA LEU A 38 -20.85 4.99 10.55
C LEU A 38 -21.65 5.57 11.73
N ILE A 39 -21.54 4.98 12.91
CA ILE A 39 -22.20 5.47 14.13
C ILE A 39 -21.70 6.87 14.49
N PHE A 40 -20.40 7.13 14.29
CA PHE A 40 -19.78 8.43 14.55
C PHE A 40 -20.22 9.50 13.54
N GLU A 41 -20.18 9.18 12.24
CA GLU A 41 -20.40 10.13 11.15
C GLU A 41 -21.89 10.40 10.86
N LYS A 42 -22.75 9.42 11.11
CA LYS A 42 -24.18 9.47 10.77
C LYS A 42 -25.02 9.29 12.02
N ALA A 43 -25.56 10.41 12.50
CA ALA A 43 -26.52 10.40 13.59
C ALA A 43 -27.75 9.54 13.22
N ALA A 44 -28.07 8.58 14.08
CA ALA A 44 -29.30 7.82 13.97
C ALA A 44 -30.47 8.72 14.45
N PRO A 45 -31.70 8.52 13.96
CA PRO A 45 -32.85 9.35 14.34
C PRO A 45 -33.19 9.19 15.83
N ASP A 46 -32.88 8.02 16.38
CA ASP A 46 -32.94 7.68 17.79
C ASP A 46 -31.84 6.66 18.14
N LEU A 47 -31.63 6.41 19.43
CA LEU A 47 -30.57 5.53 19.92
C LEU A 47 -30.89 4.03 19.79
N GLY A 48 -32.14 3.64 19.52
CA GLY A 48 -32.58 2.24 19.48
C GLY A 48 -31.79 1.37 18.50
N PRO A 49 -31.68 1.77 17.22
CA PRO A 49 -30.88 1.05 16.22
C PRO A 49 -29.40 0.91 16.60
N VAL A 50 -28.82 1.94 17.23
CA VAL A 50 -27.41 1.93 17.65
C VAL A 50 -27.20 0.97 18.83
N ILE A 51 -28.14 0.95 19.78
CA ILE A 51 -28.18 0.02 20.91
C ILE A 51 -28.28 -1.43 20.41
N GLU A 52 -29.22 -1.71 19.50
CA GLU A 52 -29.40 -3.05 18.94
C GLU A 52 -28.16 -3.52 18.17
N LEU A 53 -27.58 -2.64 17.36
CA LEU A 53 -26.35 -2.92 16.62
C LEU A 53 -25.20 -3.27 17.59
N CYS A 54 -24.99 -2.47 18.64
CA CYS A 54 -23.95 -2.75 19.63
C CYS A 54 -24.22 -4.06 20.39
N ALA A 55 -25.49 -4.35 20.69
CA ALA A 55 -25.90 -5.60 21.30
C ALA A 55 -25.58 -6.83 20.44
N GLN A 56 -25.54 -6.69 19.11
CA GLN A 56 -25.20 -7.76 18.18
C GLN A 56 -23.69 -7.96 17.94
N TRP A 57 -22.87 -6.99 18.35
CA TRP A 57 -21.40 -6.96 18.18
C TRP A 57 -20.90 -7.34 16.77
N PRO A 58 -21.26 -6.57 15.72
CA PRO A 58 -20.85 -6.87 14.36
C PRO A 58 -19.34 -6.71 14.17
N HIS A 59 -18.72 -7.68 13.50
CA HIS A 59 -17.29 -7.74 13.23
C HIS A 59 -17.01 -8.30 11.83
N VAL A 60 -15.75 -8.29 11.41
CA VAL A 60 -15.33 -8.86 10.12
C VAL A 60 -15.55 -10.37 10.14
N SER A 61 -16.19 -10.92 9.11
CA SER A 61 -16.45 -12.35 9.00
C SER A 61 -15.15 -13.14 8.79
N LYS A 62 -14.93 -14.16 9.62
CA LYS A 62 -13.74 -15.03 9.56
C LYS A 62 -13.65 -15.85 8.28
N THR A 63 -14.77 -16.16 7.65
CA THR A 63 -14.81 -16.95 6.41
C THR A 63 -14.74 -16.09 5.15
N ASP A 64 -14.99 -14.79 5.27
CA ASP A 64 -15.04 -13.86 4.14
C ASP A 64 -14.86 -12.43 4.67
N PRO A 65 -13.65 -11.85 4.56
CA PRO A 65 -13.33 -10.51 5.08
C PRO A 65 -14.17 -9.38 4.46
N THR A 66 -14.90 -9.63 3.37
CA THR A 66 -15.80 -8.65 2.74
C THR A 66 -17.19 -8.59 3.37
N LYS A 67 -17.47 -9.49 4.33
CA LYS A 67 -18.78 -9.65 4.98
C LYS A 67 -18.74 -9.30 6.47
N ILE A 68 -19.92 -8.99 6.99
CA ILE A 68 -20.18 -8.78 8.41
C ILE A 68 -20.66 -10.08 9.03
N ALA A 69 -20.01 -10.48 10.13
CA ALA A 69 -20.51 -11.47 11.07
C ALA A 69 -21.06 -10.76 12.32
N TYR A 70 -22.19 -11.22 12.85
CA TYR A 70 -22.79 -10.67 14.06
C TYR A 70 -23.64 -11.72 14.79
N THR A 71 -23.84 -11.52 16.09
CA THR A 71 -24.67 -12.41 16.92
C THR A 71 -26.07 -11.81 17.03
N GLN A 72 -27.06 -12.45 16.40
CA GLN A 72 -28.39 -11.86 16.24
C GLN A 72 -29.18 -11.76 17.55
N ASP A 73 -29.03 -12.76 18.43
CA ASP A 73 -29.81 -12.91 19.66
C ASP A 73 -29.08 -13.75 20.70
N GLU A 74 -29.63 -13.79 21.92
CA GLU A 74 -29.06 -14.49 23.06
C GLU A 74 -28.88 -16.00 22.80
N SER A 75 -29.86 -16.64 22.16
CA SER A 75 -29.83 -18.08 21.88
C SER A 75 -28.65 -18.43 20.96
N LYS A 76 -28.45 -17.62 19.91
CA LYS A 76 -27.28 -17.75 19.03
C LYS A 76 -25.97 -17.42 19.73
N GLY A 77 -25.95 -16.45 20.63
CA GLY A 77 -24.77 -16.12 21.44
C GLY A 77 -24.33 -17.28 22.33
N ILE A 78 -25.27 -17.90 23.04
CA ILE A 78 -25.04 -19.10 23.87
C ILE A 78 -24.54 -20.27 23.01
N ALA A 79 -25.12 -20.45 21.82
CA ALA A 79 -24.71 -21.50 20.88
C ALA A 79 -23.42 -21.21 20.09
N ASP A 80 -22.77 -20.06 20.32
CA ASP A 80 -21.61 -19.54 19.57
C ASP A 80 -21.82 -19.57 18.05
N ARG A 81 -22.97 -19.03 17.60
CA ARG A 81 -23.36 -18.97 16.18
C ARG A 81 -23.52 -17.53 15.70
N GLN A 82 -22.66 -17.13 14.78
CA GLN A 82 -22.76 -15.82 14.12
C GLN A 82 -23.52 -15.92 12.79
N THR A 83 -24.22 -14.86 12.44
CA THR A 83 -24.91 -14.70 11.15
C THR A 83 -24.03 -13.88 10.24
N VAL A 84 -23.78 -14.35 9.02
CA VAL A 84 -22.92 -13.68 8.03
C VAL A 84 -23.76 -13.02 6.93
N THR A 85 -23.45 -11.77 6.60
CA THR A 85 -24.16 -10.99 5.58
C THR A 85 -23.26 -9.93 4.93
N THR A 86 -23.69 -9.30 3.84
CA THR A 86 -23.00 -8.15 3.26
C THR A 86 -23.16 -6.89 4.13
N PHE A 87 -22.17 -6.00 4.11
CA PHE A 87 -22.17 -4.73 4.85
C PHE A 87 -23.45 -3.91 4.61
N GLY A 88 -23.78 -3.65 3.35
CA GLY A 88 -24.96 -2.85 3.00
C GLY A 88 -26.27 -3.46 3.51
N ARG A 89 -26.43 -4.80 3.44
CA ARG A 89 -27.62 -5.48 3.97
C ARG A 89 -27.71 -5.38 5.48
N TYR A 90 -26.57 -5.41 6.18
CA TYR A 90 -26.54 -5.24 7.63
C TYR A 90 -26.94 -3.82 8.03
N VAL A 91 -26.31 -2.81 7.45
CA VAL A 91 -26.58 -1.39 7.74
C VAL A 91 -28.04 -1.02 7.48
N ARG A 92 -28.65 -1.57 6.42
CA ARG A 92 -30.05 -1.32 6.07
C ARG A 92 -31.07 -1.81 7.10
N LYS A 93 -30.67 -2.64 8.07
CA LYS A 93 -31.51 -2.97 9.23
C LYS A 93 -31.70 -1.80 10.20
N PHE A 94 -30.73 -0.89 10.24
CA PHE A 94 -30.64 0.16 11.25
C PHE A 94 -30.75 1.58 10.65
N TYR A 95 -30.33 1.75 9.39
CA TYR A 95 -30.33 3.03 8.70
C TYR A 95 -31.18 2.99 7.44
N SER A 96 -32.21 3.84 7.41
CA SER A 96 -33.05 4.03 6.23
C SER A 96 -32.30 4.71 5.08
N SER A 97 -32.82 4.57 3.86
CA SER A 97 -32.29 5.25 2.68
C SER A 97 -32.41 6.78 2.75
N ALA A 98 -33.27 7.30 3.63
CA ALA A 98 -33.41 8.74 3.88
C ALA A 98 -32.24 9.32 4.69
N ILE A 99 -31.53 8.49 5.47
CA ILE A 99 -30.38 8.90 6.29
C ILE A 99 -29.07 8.63 5.57
N ILE A 100 -28.98 7.46 4.93
CA ILE A 100 -27.82 7.04 4.15
C ILE A 100 -28.33 6.58 2.81
N SER A 101 -28.07 7.34 1.75
CA SER A 101 -28.45 6.94 0.39
C SER A 101 -27.72 5.67 -0.06
N ASP A 102 -28.23 4.98 -1.09
CA ASP A 102 -27.57 3.76 -1.60
C ASP A 102 -26.18 4.03 -2.19
N HIS A 103 -25.95 5.23 -2.73
CA HIS A 103 -24.64 5.63 -3.22
C HIS A 103 -23.65 5.83 -2.07
N GLU A 104 -24.03 6.61 -1.06
CA GLU A 104 -23.20 6.79 0.14
C GLU A 104 -22.91 5.46 0.83
N LEU A 105 -23.90 4.56 0.92
CA LEU A 105 -23.70 3.25 1.53
C LEU A 105 -22.68 2.40 0.75
N ARG A 106 -22.67 2.49 -0.59
CA ARG A 106 -21.66 1.83 -1.44
C ARG A 106 -20.29 2.45 -1.26
N ASP A 107 -20.18 3.77 -1.20
CA ASP A 107 -18.91 4.48 -0.99
C ASP A 107 -18.31 4.14 0.37
N ILE A 108 -19.16 4.13 1.40
CA ILE A 108 -18.80 3.68 2.74
C ILE A 108 -18.32 2.24 2.64
N ALA A 109 -19.15 1.30 2.16
CA ALA A 109 -18.78 -0.12 2.03
C ALA A 109 -17.45 -0.35 1.28
N ALA A 110 -17.19 0.43 0.23
CA ALA A 110 -15.96 0.35 -0.54
C ALA A 110 -14.76 0.70 0.33
N ARG A 111 -14.78 1.84 1.05
CA ARG A 111 -13.67 2.32 1.92
C ARG A 111 -13.30 1.39 3.08
N LEU A 112 -14.07 0.33 3.30
CA LEU A 112 -13.99 -0.51 4.48
C LEU A 112 -13.38 -1.88 4.22
N LYS A 113 -13.07 -2.21 2.97
CA LYS A 113 -12.15 -3.32 2.72
C LYS A 113 -10.76 -2.89 3.20
N PRO A 114 -9.96 -3.81 3.74
CA PRO A 114 -8.56 -3.50 4.02
C PRO A 114 -7.85 -3.12 2.72
N ASP A 115 -6.78 -2.34 2.86
CA ASP A 115 -5.84 -2.16 1.75
C ASP A 115 -5.29 -3.51 1.31
N GLU A 116 -5.00 -3.62 0.03
CA GLU A 116 -4.40 -4.80 -0.55
C GLU A 116 -2.94 -4.51 -0.90
N MET A 117 -2.01 -5.29 -0.37
CA MET A 117 -0.59 -5.20 -0.71
C MET A 117 -0.22 -6.31 -1.70
N ARG A 118 0.47 -5.95 -2.78
CA ARG A 118 0.94 -6.91 -3.80
C ARG A 118 2.36 -6.58 -4.24
N PHE A 119 3.08 -7.63 -4.65
CA PHE A 119 4.27 -7.48 -5.48
C PHE A 119 3.87 -7.49 -6.95
N VAL A 120 4.37 -6.54 -7.71
CA VAL A 120 4.08 -6.34 -9.12
C VAL A 120 5.39 -6.44 -9.91
N THR A 121 5.37 -7.24 -10.97
CA THR A 121 6.47 -7.40 -11.94
C THR A 121 6.04 -7.12 -13.38
N ASP A 122 4.73 -7.00 -13.63
CA ASP A 122 4.19 -6.64 -14.93
C ASP A 122 4.43 -5.15 -15.23
N GLY A 123 5.03 -4.84 -16.38
CA GLY A 123 5.39 -3.48 -16.76
C GLY A 123 4.20 -2.52 -16.82
N ALA A 124 3.06 -2.96 -17.37
CA ALA A 124 1.88 -2.12 -17.47
C ALA A 124 1.29 -1.79 -16.09
N GLU A 125 1.28 -2.74 -15.17
CA GLU A 125 0.84 -2.51 -13.79
C GLU A 125 1.85 -1.66 -12.98
N ILE A 126 3.15 -1.85 -13.21
CA ILE A 126 4.20 -0.95 -12.66
C ILE A 126 3.98 0.48 -13.14
N TYR A 127 3.82 0.69 -14.45
CA TYR A 127 3.58 2.01 -15.04
C TYR A 127 2.31 2.64 -14.46
N ARG A 128 1.21 1.89 -14.36
CA ARG A 128 -0.03 2.35 -13.70
C ARG A 128 0.24 2.80 -12.25
N ALA A 129 0.99 2.04 -11.47
CA ALA A 129 1.30 2.36 -10.08
C ALA A 129 2.24 3.57 -9.92
N VAL A 130 3.15 3.76 -10.87
CA VAL A 130 4.05 4.91 -10.92
C VAL A 130 3.27 6.19 -11.26
N ILE A 131 2.48 6.16 -12.33
CA ILE A 131 1.75 7.33 -12.85
C ILE A 131 0.56 7.72 -11.98
N HIS A 132 -0.25 6.77 -11.52
CA HIS A 132 -1.49 7.05 -10.78
C HIS A 132 -1.36 6.96 -9.25
N GLY A 133 -0.19 6.55 -8.76
CA GLY A 133 0.11 6.42 -7.34
C GLY A 133 0.58 7.71 -6.67
N PRO A 134 1.45 7.60 -5.65
CA PRO A 134 2.15 8.75 -5.06
C PRO A 134 2.82 9.66 -6.11
N THR A 135 2.94 10.95 -5.83
CA THR A 135 3.62 11.88 -6.76
C THR A 135 5.13 11.75 -6.62
N SER A 136 5.83 11.66 -7.75
CA SER A 136 7.31 11.75 -7.84
C SER A 136 7.71 12.52 -9.09
N CYS A 137 8.98 12.94 -9.20
CA CYS A 137 9.46 13.65 -10.38
C CYS A 137 9.23 12.83 -11.66
N MET A 138 9.46 11.51 -11.60
CA MET A 138 9.20 10.55 -12.68
C MET A 138 7.81 9.90 -12.60
N SER A 139 6.75 10.64 -12.28
CA SER A 139 5.37 10.10 -12.32
C SER A 139 4.45 10.84 -13.30
N LYS A 140 5.01 11.63 -14.22
CA LYS A 140 4.24 12.46 -15.14
C LYS A 140 3.96 11.69 -16.42
N SER A 141 2.69 11.38 -16.68
CA SER A 141 2.27 10.69 -17.91
C SER A 141 2.49 11.52 -19.19
N SER A 142 2.78 12.81 -19.07
CA SER A 142 3.15 13.66 -20.22
C SER A 142 4.57 13.41 -20.72
N GLU A 143 5.43 12.78 -19.91
CA GLU A 143 6.85 12.57 -20.22
C GLU A 143 7.13 11.17 -20.79
N TRP A 144 6.30 10.15 -20.47
CA TRP A 144 6.48 8.77 -20.94
C TRP A 144 5.13 8.15 -21.32
N ALA A 145 5.02 7.57 -22.52
CA ALA A 145 3.76 7.00 -23.02
C ALA A 145 3.37 5.69 -22.33
N ASP A 146 4.35 4.85 -21.96
CA ASP A 146 4.15 3.55 -21.32
C ASP A 146 5.40 3.13 -20.52
N TYR A 147 5.41 1.88 -20.03
CA TYR A 147 6.53 1.34 -19.26
C TYR A 147 7.79 1.16 -20.09
N ASP A 148 7.66 0.78 -21.36
CA ASP A 148 8.81 0.52 -22.23
C ASP A 148 9.53 1.82 -22.55
N GLU A 149 8.90 2.98 -22.46
CA GLU A 149 9.58 4.27 -22.55
C GLU A 149 10.06 4.82 -21.20
N HIS A 150 9.58 4.26 -20.09
CA HIS A 150 9.83 4.80 -18.75
C HIS A 150 11.21 4.41 -18.20
N PRO A 151 11.97 5.31 -17.53
CA PRO A 151 13.31 5.02 -17.01
C PRO A 151 13.34 3.88 -15.99
N TYR A 152 12.25 3.67 -15.24
CA TYR A 152 12.10 2.50 -14.35
C TYR A 152 12.10 1.13 -15.05
N ARG A 153 12.11 1.05 -16.39
CA ARG A 153 12.29 -0.22 -17.12
C ARG A 153 13.64 -0.89 -16.88
N VAL A 154 14.59 -0.18 -16.27
CA VAL A 154 15.87 -0.76 -15.85
C VAL A 154 15.73 -1.68 -14.63
N TYR A 155 14.65 -1.55 -13.86
CA TYR A 155 14.34 -2.41 -12.73
C TYR A 155 13.70 -3.71 -13.20
N ASP A 156 14.53 -4.55 -13.84
CA ASP A 156 14.12 -5.80 -14.47
C ASP A 156 13.80 -6.88 -13.41
N PRO A 157 12.61 -7.51 -13.46
CA PRO A 157 12.29 -8.65 -12.59
C PRO A 157 13.27 -9.81 -12.67
N GLU A 158 13.94 -10.04 -13.81
CA GLU A 158 14.97 -11.07 -13.94
C GLU A 158 16.20 -10.79 -13.08
N LEU A 159 16.46 -9.53 -12.73
CA LEU A 159 17.54 -9.11 -11.83
C LEU A 159 17.12 -9.07 -10.36
N GLY A 160 15.87 -9.40 -10.05
CA GLY A 160 15.33 -9.43 -8.68
C GLY A 160 14.47 -8.22 -8.29
N TRP A 161 14.19 -7.29 -9.21
CA TRP A 161 13.36 -6.12 -8.91
C TRP A 161 11.88 -6.44 -8.89
N LYS A 162 11.17 -5.88 -7.90
CA LYS A 162 9.71 -5.91 -7.85
C LYS A 162 9.21 -4.56 -7.33
N LEU A 163 8.01 -4.17 -7.73
CA LEU A 163 7.32 -3.04 -7.11
C LEU A 163 6.31 -3.56 -6.09
N ALA A 164 6.51 -3.25 -4.81
CA ALA A 164 5.49 -3.44 -3.81
C ALA A 164 4.47 -2.29 -3.89
N VAL A 165 3.19 -2.61 -3.98
CA VAL A 165 2.10 -1.63 -4.16
C VAL A 165 1.04 -1.83 -3.09
N ARG A 166 0.64 -0.75 -2.44
CA ARG A 166 -0.52 -0.70 -1.55
C ARG A 166 -1.71 -0.14 -2.31
N TYR A 167 -2.65 -1.01 -2.64
CA TYR A 167 -3.92 -0.66 -3.24
C TYR A 167 -4.95 -0.34 -2.17
N GLY A 168 -5.66 0.75 -2.38
CA GLY A 168 -6.82 1.09 -1.61
C GLY A 168 -8.00 0.20 -1.96
N PRO A 169 -9.08 0.30 -1.18
CA PRO A 169 -10.23 -0.59 -1.27
C PRO A 169 -11.00 -0.52 -2.62
N THR A 170 -10.83 0.60 -3.31
CA THR A 170 -11.39 0.93 -4.64
C THR A 170 -10.44 0.58 -5.79
N GLY A 171 -9.26 0.02 -5.50
CA GLY A 171 -8.21 -0.25 -6.48
C GLY A 171 -7.31 0.94 -6.80
N ASP A 172 -7.44 2.04 -6.06
CA ASP A 172 -6.55 3.20 -6.15
C ASP A 172 -5.16 2.85 -5.63
N VAL A 173 -4.11 3.34 -6.28
CA VAL A 173 -2.74 3.14 -5.79
C VAL A 173 -2.48 4.15 -4.67
N LEU A 174 -2.42 3.68 -3.42
CA LEU A 174 -2.22 4.50 -2.23
C LEU A 174 -0.76 4.58 -1.79
N GLY A 175 0.05 3.60 -2.15
CA GLY A 175 1.47 3.59 -1.88
C GLY A 175 2.24 2.67 -2.81
N ARG A 176 3.55 2.91 -2.93
CA ARG A 176 4.46 2.05 -3.68
C ARG A 176 5.86 2.07 -3.09
N CYS A 177 6.62 1.00 -3.31
CA CYS A 177 7.99 0.86 -2.84
C CYS A 177 8.73 -0.09 -3.77
N TRP A 178 9.87 0.34 -4.33
CA TRP A 178 10.77 -0.59 -5.01
C TRP A 178 11.40 -1.52 -3.97
N MET A 179 11.54 -2.78 -4.33
CA MET A 179 12.29 -3.76 -3.55
C MET A 179 13.18 -4.58 -4.48
N TYR A 180 14.25 -5.11 -3.90
CA TYR A 180 15.20 -6.01 -4.54
C TYR A 180 15.22 -7.35 -3.80
N ASP A 181 15.16 -8.46 -4.54
CA ASP A 181 15.19 -9.83 -4.03
C ASP A 181 15.78 -10.77 -5.11
N ASP A 182 17.05 -11.12 -4.96
CA ASP A 182 17.76 -12.06 -5.85
C ASP A 182 17.79 -13.50 -5.30
N GLY A 183 17.00 -13.78 -4.25
CA GLY A 183 16.99 -15.05 -3.53
C GLY A 183 18.05 -15.18 -2.42
N ASN A 184 19.12 -14.36 -2.44
CA ASN A 184 20.15 -14.32 -1.39
C ASN A 184 20.06 -13.05 -0.54
N ARG A 185 19.72 -11.93 -1.18
CA ARG A 185 19.69 -10.57 -0.62
C ARG A 185 18.33 -9.99 -0.92
N LYS A 186 17.66 -9.50 0.12
CA LYS A 186 16.35 -8.86 -0.02
C LYS A 186 16.28 -7.58 0.79
N GLY A 187 15.75 -6.52 0.17
CA GLY A 187 15.58 -5.26 0.87
C GLY A 187 14.89 -4.18 0.04
N PHE A 188 14.58 -3.07 0.70
CA PHE A 188 14.01 -1.87 0.10
C PHE A 188 14.66 -0.62 0.70
N VAL A 189 14.71 0.48 -0.05
CA VAL A 189 15.28 1.74 0.44
C VAL A 189 14.20 2.69 0.95
N ARG A 190 13.20 2.96 0.11
CA ARG A 190 12.21 4.00 0.35
C ARG A 190 10.83 3.61 -0.15
N SER A 191 9.82 3.90 0.66
CA SER A 191 8.42 3.81 0.28
C SER A 191 7.83 5.20 0.03
N TYR A 192 6.74 5.24 -0.75
CA TYR A 192 6.03 6.46 -1.09
C TYR A 192 4.54 6.27 -0.82
N LYS A 193 3.95 7.25 -0.14
CA LYS A 193 2.52 7.31 0.20
C LYS A 193 1.84 8.43 -0.57
N LYS A 194 0.67 8.15 -1.13
CA LYS A 194 -0.11 9.12 -1.90
C LYS A 194 -0.67 10.20 -0.97
N CYS A 195 -0.36 11.46 -1.26
CA CYS A 195 -0.93 12.60 -0.55
C CYS A 195 -2.34 12.91 -1.10
N PRO A 196 -3.41 12.89 -0.27
CA PRO A 196 -4.78 13.14 -0.73
C PRO A 196 -5.00 14.52 -1.36
N ARG A 197 -4.17 15.51 -1.01
CA ARG A 197 -4.27 16.89 -1.50
C ARG A 197 -3.23 17.23 -2.58
N GLY A 198 -2.52 16.24 -3.09
CA GLY A 198 -1.32 16.46 -3.90
C GLY A 198 -0.14 16.98 -3.07
N GLY A 199 1.06 16.97 -3.65
CA GLY A 199 2.30 17.45 -3.00
C GLY A 199 3.28 16.35 -2.64
N TYR A 200 4.15 16.62 -1.67
CA TYR A 200 5.26 15.73 -1.29
C TYR A 200 4.76 14.36 -0.80
N SER A 201 5.35 13.29 -1.33
CA SER A 201 5.05 11.91 -0.92
C SER A 201 5.93 11.54 0.28
N HIS A 202 5.29 11.34 1.43
CA HIS A 202 5.94 10.80 2.64
C HIS A 202 6.15 9.28 2.51
N SER A 203 6.90 8.71 3.45
CA SER A 203 7.00 7.25 3.58
C SER A 203 5.62 6.63 3.83
N ASP A 204 5.43 5.39 3.37
CA ASP A 204 4.24 4.59 3.63
C ASP A 204 4.54 3.57 4.72
N GLU A 205 4.31 3.96 5.98
CA GLU A 205 4.64 3.13 7.15
C GLU A 205 3.88 1.80 7.16
N VAL A 206 2.68 1.77 6.57
CA VAL A 206 1.86 0.55 6.46
C VAL A 206 2.50 -0.42 5.48
N LEU A 207 2.96 0.08 4.33
CA LEU A 207 3.65 -0.74 3.33
C LEU A 207 5.02 -1.23 3.83
N GLU A 208 5.77 -0.38 4.55
CA GLU A 208 7.07 -0.77 5.13
C GLU A 208 6.93 -1.84 6.22
N ALA A 209 5.90 -1.75 7.07
CA ALA A 209 5.61 -2.79 8.05
C ALA A 209 5.29 -4.13 7.37
N TRP A 210 4.43 -4.10 6.34
CA TRP A 210 4.11 -5.29 5.55
C TRP A 210 5.34 -5.92 4.87
N LEU A 211 6.23 -5.11 4.28
CA LEU A 211 7.49 -5.59 3.71
C LEU A 211 8.39 -6.26 4.77
N THR A 212 8.49 -5.65 5.95
CA THR A 212 9.26 -6.18 7.07
C THR A 212 8.71 -7.52 7.57
N GLU A 213 7.37 -7.69 7.59
CA GLU A 213 6.73 -8.96 7.91
C GLU A 213 7.04 -10.08 6.90
N GLN A 214 7.30 -9.74 5.63
CA GLN A 214 7.82 -10.68 4.61
C GLN A 214 9.35 -10.93 4.76
N GLY A 215 9.97 -10.31 5.76
CA GLY A 215 11.41 -10.36 6.01
C GLY A 215 12.23 -9.56 4.99
N ILE A 216 11.64 -8.55 4.33
CA ILE A 216 12.36 -7.64 3.43
C ILE A 216 12.84 -6.46 4.26
N GLU A 217 14.15 -6.27 4.34
CA GLU A 217 14.74 -5.29 5.25
C GLU A 217 14.85 -3.90 4.63
N LYS A 218 14.64 -2.87 5.45
CA LYS A 218 14.92 -1.49 5.05
C LYS A 218 16.41 -1.23 5.08
N VAL A 219 16.99 -0.91 3.92
CA VAL A 219 18.41 -0.56 3.77
C VAL A 219 18.56 0.92 3.45
N ARG A 220 19.75 1.48 3.70
CA ARG A 220 20.01 2.90 3.43
C ARG A 220 20.31 3.22 1.96
N GLY A 221 20.68 2.22 1.18
CA GLY A 221 21.01 2.37 -0.24
C GLY A 221 21.16 1.01 -0.90
N TRP A 222 20.96 0.99 -2.22
CA TRP A 222 20.93 -0.23 -3.02
C TRP A 222 22.29 -0.95 -3.09
N HIS A 223 23.42 -0.23 -2.97
CA HIS A 223 24.76 -0.81 -2.91
C HIS A 223 24.92 -1.86 -1.81
N ARG A 224 24.16 -1.76 -0.70
CA ARG A 224 24.22 -2.73 0.41
C ARG A 224 23.65 -4.09 0.04
N LEU A 225 22.75 -4.11 -0.94
CA LEU A 225 22.22 -5.34 -1.52
C LEU A 225 23.05 -5.75 -2.74
N ASN A 226 24.04 -4.94 -3.14
CA ASN A 226 24.78 -5.07 -4.39
C ASN A 226 23.80 -5.38 -5.55
N ALA A 227 22.78 -4.52 -5.61
CA ALA A 227 21.69 -4.57 -6.56
C ALA A 227 22.16 -4.07 -7.92
N GLN A 228 21.65 -4.71 -8.97
CA GLN A 228 22.02 -4.44 -10.35
C GLN A 228 20.80 -3.93 -11.12
N ILE A 229 20.98 -2.94 -11.98
CA ILE A 229 19.97 -2.49 -12.95
C ILE A 229 20.31 -2.99 -14.35
N LYS A 230 19.30 -3.07 -15.21
CA LYS A 230 19.51 -3.39 -16.62
C LYS A 230 20.15 -2.21 -17.34
N ILE A 231 21.30 -2.44 -17.95
CA ILE A 231 21.97 -1.45 -18.79
C ILE A 231 21.20 -1.24 -20.10
N ILE A 232 20.78 0.00 -20.34
CA ILE A 232 20.14 0.43 -21.59
C ILE A 232 20.82 1.72 -22.04
N SER A 233 21.58 1.66 -23.13
CA SER A 233 22.27 2.83 -23.69
C SER A 233 21.31 3.77 -24.41
N ALA A 234 21.47 5.09 -24.20
CA ALA A 234 20.74 6.14 -24.89
C ALA A 234 21.42 6.61 -26.20
N GLY A 235 22.58 6.06 -26.55
CA GLY A 235 23.28 6.33 -27.81
C GLY A 235 24.24 7.52 -27.80
N ASN A 236 24.41 8.21 -26.68
CA ASN A 236 25.30 9.38 -26.48
C ASN A 236 26.25 9.23 -25.28
N GLY A 237 26.56 7.99 -24.88
CA GLY A 237 27.36 7.73 -23.68
C GLY A 237 26.58 7.89 -22.37
N GLN A 238 25.28 8.18 -22.42
CA GLN A 238 24.38 8.10 -21.27
C GLN A 238 23.70 6.74 -21.21
N LEU A 239 23.31 6.37 -20.00
CA LEU A 239 22.40 5.27 -19.74
C LEU A 239 21.01 5.80 -19.45
N VAL A 240 19.99 5.04 -19.83
CA VAL A 240 18.66 5.20 -19.23
C VAL A 240 18.78 4.79 -17.78
N ALA A 241 18.46 5.70 -16.86
CA ALA A 241 18.51 5.43 -15.43
C ALA A 241 17.54 6.34 -14.68
N PRO A 242 16.74 5.80 -13.76
CA PRO A 242 15.98 6.62 -12.85
C PRO A 242 16.89 7.24 -11.79
N TYR A 243 16.46 8.38 -11.23
CA TYR A 243 16.89 8.84 -9.91
C TYR A 243 16.89 7.69 -8.90
N LEU A 244 18.07 7.40 -8.36
CA LEU A 244 18.26 6.33 -7.38
C LEU A 244 17.91 6.81 -5.97
N ASP A 245 17.12 6.00 -5.28
CA ASP A 245 16.79 6.23 -3.87
C ASP A 245 17.95 5.82 -2.94
N GLY A 246 18.14 6.60 -1.87
CA GLY A 246 19.05 6.29 -0.77
C GLY A 246 20.40 6.99 -0.85
N GLU A 247 21.43 6.35 -0.29
CA GLU A 247 22.80 6.86 -0.20
C GLU A 247 23.66 6.60 -1.46
N SER A 248 23.09 5.97 -2.51
CA SER A 248 23.80 5.65 -3.76
C SER A 248 23.21 6.39 -4.94
N GLN A 249 24.09 6.96 -5.76
CA GLN A 249 23.71 7.69 -6.97
C GLN A 249 24.52 7.24 -8.19
N TYR A 250 25.37 6.23 -8.06
CA TYR A 250 26.27 5.80 -9.13
C TYR A 250 25.96 4.37 -9.56
N VAL A 251 26.18 4.10 -10.84
CA VAL A 251 26.06 2.77 -11.45
C VAL A 251 27.34 2.49 -12.25
N ASP A 252 27.92 1.31 -12.07
CA ASP A 252 29.12 0.91 -12.83
C ASP A 252 28.78 0.39 -14.25
N GLU A 253 29.81 0.04 -15.02
CA GLU A 253 29.67 -0.46 -16.40
C GLU A 253 28.84 -1.77 -16.50
N ASP A 254 28.83 -2.56 -15.44
CA ASP A 254 28.08 -3.81 -15.34
C ASP A 254 26.65 -3.61 -14.80
N GLY A 255 26.29 -2.40 -14.36
CA GLY A 255 24.97 -2.05 -13.87
C GLY A 255 24.79 -2.20 -12.36
N TYR A 256 25.84 -2.45 -11.59
CA TYR A 256 25.75 -2.48 -10.13
C TYR A 256 25.66 -1.08 -9.55
N ILE A 257 24.72 -0.90 -8.63
CA ILE A 257 24.56 0.36 -7.91
C ILE A 257 25.66 0.48 -6.85
N THR A 258 26.44 1.55 -6.94
CA THR A 258 27.63 1.79 -6.10
C THR A 258 27.56 3.16 -5.40
N THR A 259 28.52 3.42 -4.52
CA THR A 259 28.78 4.73 -3.91
C THR A 259 30.03 5.40 -4.48
N GLU A 260 30.77 4.69 -5.34
CA GLU A 260 32.00 5.19 -5.97
C GLU A 260 31.65 6.06 -7.16
N SER A 261 32.23 7.27 -7.22
CA SER A 261 32.01 8.22 -8.30
C SER A 261 32.91 7.99 -9.51
N ASP A 262 34.07 7.36 -9.30
CA ASP A 262 35.13 7.30 -10.30
C ASP A 262 34.74 6.35 -11.42
N ASP A 263 34.77 6.84 -12.66
CA ASP A 263 34.42 6.13 -13.90
C ASP A 263 33.01 5.48 -13.91
N ASN A 264 32.08 5.99 -13.09
CA ASN A 264 30.70 5.47 -12.98
C ASN A 264 29.65 6.46 -13.50
N TYR A 265 28.47 5.95 -13.85
CA TYR A 265 27.33 6.73 -14.31
C TYR A 265 26.58 7.35 -13.13
N GLU A 266 26.52 8.68 -13.06
CA GLU A 266 25.72 9.38 -12.04
C GLU A 266 24.24 9.42 -12.44
N CYS A 267 23.36 8.85 -11.61
CA CYS A 267 21.93 8.68 -11.84
C CYS A 267 21.11 9.60 -10.92
N CYS A 268 21.37 10.90 -10.97
CA CYS A 268 20.71 11.91 -10.13
C CYS A 268 19.66 12.76 -10.88
N HIS A 269 19.46 12.51 -12.17
CA HIS A 269 18.51 13.27 -12.99
C HIS A 269 17.09 12.71 -12.97
N THR A 270 16.12 13.62 -13.16
CA THR A 270 14.69 13.29 -13.17
C THR A 270 14.13 13.08 -14.58
N ASP A 271 14.94 13.31 -15.61
CA ASP A 271 14.58 13.14 -17.03
C ASP A 271 14.73 11.69 -17.51
N GLY A 272 15.31 10.82 -16.68
CA GLY A 272 15.44 9.39 -16.93
C GLY A 272 16.77 8.96 -17.56
N TYR A 273 17.80 9.82 -17.51
CA TYR A 273 19.14 9.51 -18.02
C TYR A 273 20.22 9.75 -16.96
N SER A 274 21.34 9.05 -17.08
CA SER A 274 22.55 9.34 -16.31
C SER A 274 23.22 10.63 -16.80
N ASP A 275 24.19 11.13 -16.05
CA ASP A 275 25.20 12.05 -16.61
C ASP A 275 25.98 11.37 -17.76
N GLU A 276 26.47 12.20 -18.68
CA GLU A 276 27.45 11.77 -19.69
C GLU A 276 28.74 11.38 -18.98
N GLN A 277 29.29 10.19 -19.24
CA GLN A 277 30.62 9.85 -18.75
C GLN A 277 31.64 10.83 -19.35
N GLY A 278 32.25 11.65 -18.50
CA GLY A 278 33.25 12.62 -18.89
C GLY A 278 34.56 11.95 -19.30
N GLY A 279 34.74 11.71 -20.60
CA GLY A 279 36.02 11.32 -21.20
C GLY A 279 36.30 9.83 -21.16
N GLY A 280 36.55 9.25 -22.34
CA GLY A 280 36.75 7.80 -22.48
C GLY A 280 37.84 7.24 -21.56
N HIS A 281 37.54 6.10 -20.94
CA HIS A 281 38.45 5.40 -20.06
C HIS A 281 39.08 4.20 -20.78
N GLU A 282 40.33 3.90 -20.47
CA GLU A 282 41.03 2.74 -20.99
C GLU A 282 40.71 1.54 -20.09
N CYS A 283 40.06 0.51 -20.64
CA CYS A 283 39.71 -0.69 -19.87
C CYS A 283 40.99 -1.36 -19.35
N ALA A 284 41.15 -1.47 -18.03
CA ALA A 284 42.33 -2.07 -17.41
C ALA A 284 42.52 -3.57 -17.74
N HIS A 285 41.48 -4.24 -18.24
CA HIS A 285 41.52 -5.66 -18.61
C HIS A 285 41.91 -5.89 -20.07
N CYS A 286 41.58 -4.98 -20.99
CA CYS A 286 41.84 -5.18 -22.44
C CYS A 286 42.63 -4.06 -23.12
N GLY A 287 42.88 -2.94 -22.44
CA GLY A 287 43.60 -1.78 -22.96
C GLY A 287 42.86 -1.02 -24.06
N ALA A 288 41.58 -1.33 -24.30
CA ALA A 288 40.79 -0.60 -25.29
C ALA A 288 40.24 0.69 -24.68
N MET A 289 40.24 1.75 -25.49
CA MET A 289 39.66 3.03 -25.13
C MET A 289 38.15 2.94 -25.35
N HIS A 290 37.40 2.82 -24.27
CA HIS A 290 35.94 2.82 -24.30
C HIS A 290 35.45 4.26 -24.21
N ARG A 291 34.38 4.54 -24.97
CA ARG A 291 33.70 5.85 -24.99
C ARG A 291 32.28 5.64 -24.54
#